data_AF-A0A1J5LI36-F1
#
_entry.id   AF-A0A1J5LI36-F1
#
_cell.length_a   1.000
_cell.length_b   1.000
_cell.length_c   1.000
_cell.angle_alpha   90.00
_cell.angle_beta   90.00
_cell.angle_gamma   90.00
#
_symmetry.space_group_name_H-M   'P 1'
#
loop_
_entity.id
_entity.type
_entity.pdbx_description
1 polymer ?
#
loop_
_entity_poly.entity_id
_entity_poly.type
_entity_poly.pdbx_seq_one_letter_code
_entity_poly.pdbx_strand_id
1 'polypeptide(L)'
;MSGLWTLWWIWGTLALLLAIVEILLPGFIFLGFAIGAAGMALLLLLSLTPGLPLMLLLFAALSLVAWLGLKRLFSLPRGQVKTFETDIND
;
A
#
# COMPACT_ATOMS: atom_id res chain seq x y z
N MET A 1 3.86 -5.17 -30.86
CA MET A 1 4.88 -4.73 -29.88
C MET A 1 4.31 -4.94 -28.49
N SER A 2 5.05 -5.53 -27.55
CA SER A 2 4.62 -5.63 -26.15
C SER A 2 4.62 -4.23 -25.52
N GLY A 3 3.50 -3.84 -24.90
CA GLY A 3 3.39 -2.54 -24.23
C GLY A 3 4.28 -2.47 -23.00
N LEU A 4 4.77 -1.28 -22.63
CA LEU A 4 5.61 -1.11 -21.44
C LEU A 4 4.91 -1.62 -20.16
N TRP A 5 3.59 -1.46 -20.06
CA TRP A 5 2.79 -1.95 -18.94
C TRP A 5 2.80 -3.47 -18.76
N THR A 6 3.18 -4.26 -19.78
CA THR A 6 3.29 -5.73 -19.64
C THR A 6 4.66 -6.16 -19.10
N LEU A 7 5.59 -5.23 -18.88
CA LEU A 7 6.90 -5.52 -18.32
C LEU A 7 6.82 -5.54 -16.80
N TRP A 8 7.06 -6.70 -16.19
CA TRP A 8 7.00 -6.86 -14.73
C TRP A 8 7.96 -5.92 -13.99
N TRP A 9 9.14 -5.67 -14.56
CA TRP A 9 10.17 -4.84 -13.93
C TRP A 9 9.75 -3.37 -13.87
N ILE A 10 8.89 -2.88 -14.79
CA ILE A 10 8.38 -1.50 -14.74
C ILE A 10 7.49 -1.32 -13.51
N TRP A 11 6.61 -2.29 -13.24
CA TRP A 11 5.80 -2.31 -12.02
C TRP A 11 6.66 -2.48 -10.77
N GLY A 12 7.71 -3.30 -10.82
CA GLY A 12 8.67 -3.46 -9.72
C GLY A 12 9.44 -2.17 -9.41
N THR A 13 9.93 -1.46 -10.42
CA THR A 13 10.60 -0.17 -10.25
C THR A 13 9.64 0.89 -9.72
N LEU A 14 8.39 0.94 -10.22
CA LEU A 14 7.36 1.82 -9.68
C LEU A 14 7.08 1.54 -8.21
N ALA A 15 6.96 0.27 -7.82
CA ALA A 15 6.78 -0.13 -6.43
C ALA A 15 7.93 0.36 -5.54
N LEU A 16 9.17 0.20 -6.00
CA LEU A 16 10.35 0.64 -5.26
C LEU A 16 10.39 2.17 -5.11
N LEU A 17 10.11 2.92 -6.17
CA LEU A 17 10.07 4.38 -6.12
C LEU A 17 8.99 4.89 -5.17
N LEU A 18 7.79 4.30 -5.20
CA LEU A 18 6.71 4.65 -4.29
C LEU A 18 7.08 4.35 -2.83
N ALA A 19 7.74 3.23 -2.56
CA ALA A 19 8.22 2.89 -1.22
C ALA A 19 9.29 3.89 -0.73
N ILE A 20 10.19 4.36 -1.60
CA ILE A 20 11.18 5.40 -1.27
C ILE A 20 10.48 6.74 -0.96
N VAL A 21 9.47 7.12 -1.75
CA VAL A 21 8.71 8.36 -1.54
C VAL A 21 8.01 8.37 -0.17
N GLU A 22 7.48 7.22 0.27
CA GLU A 22 6.85 7.09 1.58
C GLU A 22 7.81 7.45 2.74
N ILE A 23 9.11 7.14 2.61
CA ILE A 23 10.12 7.47 3.63
C ILE A 23 10.27 9.00 3.77
N LEU A 24 10.11 9.73 2.66
CA LEU A 24 10.20 11.19 2.64
C LEU A 24 8.89 11.85 3.11
N LEU A 25 7.75 11.25 2.79
CA LEU A 25 6.41 11.77 3.06
C LEU A 25 5.56 10.68 3.77
N PRO A 26 5.65 10.59 5.11
CA PRO A 26 4.94 9.56 5.85
C PRO A 26 3.43 9.82 5.86
N GLY A 27 2.67 9.00 5.14
CA GLY A 27 1.22 9.11 4.98
C GLY A 27 0.48 7.79 4.75
N PHE A 28 1.20 6.67 4.66
CA PHE A 28 0.75 5.30 4.34
C PHE A 28 0.11 5.12 2.95
N ILE A 29 -0.12 6.21 2.20
CA ILE A 29 -0.76 6.18 0.88
C ILE A 29 0.21 5.63 -0.17
N PHE A 30 1.47 6.09 -0.19
CA PHE A 30 2.45 5.63 -1.17
C PHE A 30 2.84 4.17 -0.90
N LEU A 31 2.88 3.76 0.37
CA LEU A 31 3.07 2.36 0.73
C LEU A 31 1.94 1.46 0.19
N GLY A 32 0.69 1.89 0.29
CA GLY A 32 -0.44 1.17 -0.29
C GLY A 32 -0.31 1.00 -1.80
N PHE A 33 0.08 2.06 -2.52
CA PHE A 33 0.35 1.99 -3.96
C PHE A 33 1.58 1.14 -4.30
N ALA A 34 2.63 1.17 -3.48
CA ALA A 34 3.82 0.33 -3.67
C ALA A 34 3.46 -1.16 -3.59
N ILE A 35 2.63 -1.55 -2.62
CA ILE A 35 2.13 -2.93 -2.49
C ILE A 35 1.26 -3.31 -3.70
N GLY A 36 0.38 -2.42 -4.15
CA GLY A 36 -0.41 -2.65 -5.36
C GLY A 36 0.46 -2.87 -6.60
N ALA A 37 1.49 -2.05 -6.79
CA ALA A 37 2.43 -2.17 -7.91
C ALA A 37 3.26 -3.46 -7.80
N ALA A 38 3.69 -3.85 -6.60
CA ALA A 38 4.37 -5.12 -6.37
C ALA A 38 3.46 -6.32 -6.71
N GLY A 39 2.17 -6.24 -6.37
CA GLY A 39 1.17 -7.24 -6.76
C GLY A 39 1.04 -7.39 -8.27
N MET A 40 1.04 -6.27 -9.02
CA MET A 40 1.05 -6.29 -10.49
C MET A 40 2.34 -6.90 -11.06
N ALA A 41 3.49 -6.59 -10.46
CA ALA A 41 4.77 -7.20 -10.86
C ALA A 41 4.75 -8.72 -10.67
N LEU A 42 4.24 -9.21 -9.54
CA LEU A 42 4.07 -10.65 -9.28
C LEU A 42 3.09 -11.31 -10.26
N LEU A 43 1.97 -10.65 -10.55
CA LEU A 43 0.99 -11.15 -11.51
C LEU A 43 1.62 -11.35 -12.90
N LEU A 44 2.40 -10.38 -13.36
CA LEU A 44 3.11 -10.48 -14.64
C LEU A 44 4.23 -11.53 -14.61
N LEU A 45 4.90 -11.73 -13.46
CA LEU A 45 5.90 -12.78 -13.27
C LEU A 45 5.28 -14.18 -13.43
N LEU A 46 4.02 -14.35 -13.04
CA LEU A 46 3.22 -15.56 -13.24
C LEU A 46 2.69 -15.72 -14.68
N SER A 47 3.19 -14.93 -15.64
CA SER A 47 2.75 -14.93 -17.05
C SER A 47 1.26 -14.59 -17.25
N LEU A 48 0.61 -13.99 -16.25
CA LEU A 48 -0.75 -13.47 -16.39
C LEU A 48 -0.67 -12.08 -17.01
N THR A 49 -1.14 -11.91 -18.24
CA THR A 49 -1.09 -10.63 -18.96
C THR A 49 -2.49 -10.15 -19.34
N PRO A 50 -3.31 -9.76 -18.36
CA PRO A 50 -4.63 -9.22 -18.65
C PRO A 50 -4.52 -7.90 -19.43
N GLY A 51 -5.60 -7.52 -20.11
CA GLY A 51 -5.65 -6.25 -20.84
C GLY A 51 -5.46 -5.05 -19.91
N LEU A 52 -4.97 -3.93 -20.47
CA LEU A 52 -4.69 -2.70 -19.73
C LEU A 52 -5.83 -2.23 -18.80
N PRO A 53 -7.13 -2.24 -19.21
CA PRO A 53 -8.21 -1.84 -18.32
C PRO A 53 -8.29 -2.70 -17.04
N LEU A 54 -8.12 -4.02 -17.19
CA LEU A 54 -8.16 -4.95 -16.06
C LEU A 54 -6.91 -4.81 -15.18
N MET A 55 -5.73 -4.55 -15.76
CA MET A 55 -4.52 -4.27 -14.99
C MET A 55 -4.69 -3.03 -14.10
N LEU A 56 -5.27 -1.95 -14.64
CA LEU A 56 -5.54 -0.73 -13.87
C LEU A 56 -6.57 -0.97 -12.76
N LEU A 57 -7.61 -1.75 -13.05
CA LEU A 57 -8.61 -2.15 -12.04
C LEU A 57 -7.96 -2.95 -10.90
N LEU A 58 -7.14 -3.95 -11.23
CA LEU A 58 -6.43 -4.78 -10.25
C LEU A 58 -5.46 -3.94 -9.43
N PHE A 59 -4.68 -3.07 -10.07
CA PHE A 59 -3.77 -2.16 -9.37
C PHE A 59 -4.53 -1.25 -8.40
N ALA A 60 -5.62 -0.63 -8.83
CA ALA A 60 -6.44 0.24 -7.98
C ALA A 60 -7.06 -0.53 -6.80
N ALA A 61 -7.61 -1.73 -7.06
CA ALA A 61 -8.21 -2.57 -6.03
C ALA A 61 -7.18 -3.04 -4.99
N LEU A 62 -6.03 -3.57 -5.45
CA LEU A 62 -4.95 -4.01 -4.58
C LEU A 62 -4.39 -2.86 -3.73
N SER A 63 -4.20 -1.69 -4.34
CA SER A 63 -3.71 -0.51 -3.63
C SER A 63 -4.69 -0.02 -2.58
N LEU A 64 -5.99 0.02 -2.91
CA LEU A 64 -7.05 0.42 -1.98
C LEU A 64 -7.12 -0.53 -0.79
N VAL A 65 -7.10 -1.84 -1.04
CA VAL A 65 -7.11 -2.88 0.00
C VAL A 65 -5.86 -2.78 0.88
N ALA A 66 -4.68 -2.64 0.28
CA ALA A 66 -3.43 -2.50 1.01
C ALA A 66 -3.43 -1.25 1.89
N TRP A 67 -3.82 -0.09 1.35
CA TRP A 67 -3.93 1.16 2.11
C TRP A 67 -4.93 1.06 3.26
N LEU A 68 -6.12 0.50 3.03
CA LEU A 68 -7.11 0.28 4.08
C LEU A 68 -6.62 -0.69 5.16
N GLY A 69 -5.89 -1.75 4.77
CA GLY A 69 -5.28 -2.70 5.69
C GLY A 69 -4.23 -2.03 6.58
N LEU A 70 -3.31 -1.27 5.98
CA LEU A 70 -2.31 -0.47 6.69
C LEU A 70 -2.98 0.52 7.65
N LYS A 71 -3.97 1.27 7.17
CA LYS A 71 -4.70 2.26 7.99
C LYS A 71 -5.38 1.63 9.20
N ARG A 72 -5.88 0.39 9.07
CA ARG A 72 -6.52 -0.34 10.18
C ARG A 72 -5.50 -0.95 11.15
N LEU A 73 -4.40 -1.51 10.66
CA LEU A 73 -3.37 -2.12 11.51
C LEU A 73 -2.60 -1.07 12.32
N PHE A 74 -2.29 0.08 11.71
CA PHE A 74 -1.50 1.14 12.31
C PHE A 74 -2.33 2.27 12.92
N SER A 75 -3.67 2.16 12.93
CA SER A 75 -4.47 3.09 13.72
C SER A 75 -4.19 2.87 15.21
N LEU A 76 -3.44 3.79 15.81
CA LEU A 76 -3.16 3.82 17.25
C LEU A 76 -4.47 3.65 18.03
N PRO A 77 -4.47 2.90 19.15
CA PRO A 77 -5.58 2.90 20.09
C PRO A 77 -5.88 4.35 20.47
N ARG A 78 -7.08 4.84 20.14
CA ARG A 78 -7.52 6.16 20.60
C ARG A 78 -7.41 6.16 22.11
N GLY A 79 -6.64 7.12 22.62
CA GLY A 79 -6.13 7.14 23.99
C GLY A 79 -7.15 6.69 25.01
N GLN A 80 -6.84 5.60 25.69
CA GLN A 80 -7.34 5.42 27.04
C GLN A 80 -6.54 6.39 27.89
N VAL A 81 -6.96 7.66 27.90
CA VAL A 81 -6.53 8.60 28.93
C VAL A 81 -7.07 7.99 30.21
N LYS A 82 -6.20 7.27 30.92
CA LYS A 82 -6.54 6.69 32.22
C LYS A 82 -6.65 7.88 33.16
N THR A 83 -7.86 8.41 33.31
CA THR A 83 -8.17 9.42 34.33
C THR A 83 -8.04 8.71 35.68
N PHE A 84 -6.90 8.90 36.33
CA PHE A 84 -6.70 8.48 37.70
C PHE A 84 -7.47 9.47 38.59
N GLU A 85 -8.61 9.05 39.15
CA GLU A 85 -9.35 9.77 40.19
C GLU A 85 -8.92 9.33 41.60
N THR A 86 -7.70 8.78 41.75
CA THR A 86 -7.16 8.48 43.07
C THR A 86 -6.48 9.73 43.59
N ASP A 87 -7.12 10.41 44.53
CA ASP A 87 -6.48 11.44 45.34
C ASP A 87 -5.32 10.79 46.12
N ILE A 88 -4.13 11.37 46.01
CA ILE A 88 -2.88 10.86 46.60
C ILE A 88 -2.85 11.11 48.13
N ASN A 89 -3.89 11.77 48.66
CA ASN A 89 -3.96 12.26 50.03
C ASN A 89 -4.93 11.50 50.97
N ASP A 90 -5.58 10.42 50.53
CA ASP A 90 -6.37 9.51 51.41
C ASP A 90 -5.73 8.12 51.53
#